data_AF-A0AAN6KCR6-F1
#
_entry.id   AF-A0AAN6KCR6-F1
#
_cell.length_a   1.000
_cell.length_b   1.000
_cell.length_c   1.000
_cell.angle_alpha   90.00
_cell.angle_beta   90.00
_cell.angle_gamma   90.00
#
_symmetry.space_group_name_H-M   'P 1'
#
loop_
_entity.id
_entity.type
_entity.pdbx_description
1 polymer ?
#
loop_
_entity_poly.entity_id
_entity_poly.type
_entity_poly.pdbx_seq_one_letter_code
_entity_poly.pdbx_strand_id
1 'polypeptide(L)'
;MSHLTWLADTTFDPYNQTFILAGPDGTTAYPASVGDILTLNTLCISQSIIFGVQVGITGLLAVILMLMTKRDKRQSAVFLLNAASLLAIFTRNVLACIALNSLFYNFYNWELHYYPVSPALTRAMDINATAEVLGIIINALIYSSLVLQIRIVCCTLTHTAKIGIVVVSAIVAFTALTIRFALAVLNIEYNIFGIDSATAQQFQLLGHVAKANNVITVVAIAFFSAIFVVKLAFAIHMRRKLNMKQFGPMQIIFVMGCQTMFVPLIFAVVSYYTVLGIQINSLVPTVVAIFLPLSGMWASAQTANEKLVRSESRFHRAVP
;
A
#
# COMPACT_ATOMS: atom_id res chain seq x y z
N MET A 1 -5.54 -41.78 -27.38
CA MET A 1 -5.82 -40.33 -27.56
C MET A 1 -6.45 -40.18 -28.93
N SER A 2 -7.74 -39.90 -29.01
CA SER A 2 -8.43 -39.64 -30.28
C SER A 2 -7.81 -38.40 -30.92
N HIS A 3 -7.40 -38.51 -32.19
CA HIS A 3 -6.98 -37.35 -32.97
C HIS A 3 -8.19 -36.45 -33.14
N LEU A 4 -8.17 -35.31 -32.45
CA LEU A 4 -9.19 -34.29 -32.60
C LEU A 4 -9.03 -33.63 -33.97
N THR A 5 -10.00 -33.81 -34.86
CA THR A 5 -10.03 -33.23 -36.21
C THR A 5 -10.84 -31.93 -36.18
N TRP A 6 -10.19 -30.82 -35.83
CA TRP A 6 -10.78 -29.49 -35.98
C TRP A 6 -10.14 -28.77 -37.18
N LEU A 7 -10.97 -28.11 -38.00
CA LEU A 7 -10.50 -27.17 -39.00
C LEU A 7 -10.43 -25.78 -38.35
N ALA A 8 -9.32 -25.06 -38.52
CA ALA A 8 -9.16 -23.72 -37.98
C ALA A 8 -9.96 -22.72 -38.82
N ASP A 9 -10.98 -22.08 -38.21
CA ASP A 9 -11.70 -20.95 -38.79
C ASP A 9 -11.06 -19.64 -38.32
N THR A 10 -10.56 -18.84 -39.25
CA THR A 10 -9.90 -17.56 -38.95
C THR A 10 -10.87 -16.44 -38.57
N THR A 11 -12.18 -16.66 -38.72
CA THR A 11 -13.23 -15.68 -38.38
C THR A 11 -13.88 -15.96 -37.02
N PHE A 12 -13.67 -17.15 -36.47
CA PHE A 12 -14.19 -17.54 -35.17
C PHE A 12 -13.26 -17.06 -34.06
N ASP A 13 -13.80 -16.21 -33.16
CA ASP A 13 -13.10 -15.81 -31.94
C ASP A 13 -13.48 -16.76 -30.78
N PRO A 14 -12.57 -17.67 -30.36
CA PRO A 14 -12.85 -18.62 -29.29
C PRO A 14 -13.06 -17.94 -27.93
N TYR A 15 -12.63 -16.69 -27.75
CA TYR A 15 -12.79 -15.97 -26.49
C TYR A 15 -14.20 -15.38 -26.33
N ASN A 16 -14.96 -15.26 -27.41
CA ASN A 16 -16.37 -14.88 -27.38
C ASN A 16 -17.30 -16.10 -27.37
N GLN A 17 -16.75 -17.31 -27.31
CA GLN A 17 -17.53 -18.53 -27.21
C GLN A 17 -18.32 -18.54 -25.90
N THR A 18 -19.63 -18.74 -25.99
CA THR A 18 -20.48 -18.90 -24.83
C THR A 18 -20.68 -20.37 -24.48
N PHE A 19 -20.84 -20.64 -23.19
CA PHE A 19 -21.25 -21.92 -22.64
C PHE A 19 -22.31 -21.69 -21.57
N ILE A 20 -23.13 -22.70 -21.30
CA ILE A 20 -24.24 -22.57 -20.38
C ILE A 20 -23.82 -23.03 -18.98
N LEU A 21 -23.93 -22.12 -18.02
CA LEU A 21 -23.93 -22.44 -16.60
C LEU A 21 -25.36 -22.72 -16.15
N ALA A 22 -25.57 -23.82 -15.45
CA ALA A 22 -26.83 -24.07 -14.78
C ALA A 22 -26.95 -23.16 -13.55
N GLY A 23 -28.11 -22.55 -13.37
CA GLY A 23 -28.43 -21.69 -12.24
C GLY A 23 -28.41 -22.44 -10.91
N PRO A 24 -28.53 -21.74 -9.77
CA PRO A 24 -28.61 -22.36 -8.45
C PRO A 24 -29.83 -23.29 -8.29
N ASP A 25 -30.86 -23.07 -9.09
CA ASP A 25 -32.06 -23.90 -9.21
C ASP A 25 -31.84 -25.19 -10.04
N GLY A 26 -30.66 -25.32 -10.67
CA GLY A 26 -30.29 -26.45 -11.53
C GLY A 26 -30.97 -26.45 -12.90
N THR A 27 -31.77 -25.44 -13.22
CA THR A 27 -32.63 -25.42 -14.42
C THR A 27 -32.49 -24.13 -15.23
N THR A 28 -32.22 -22.99 -14.60
CA THR A 28 -32.03 -21.73 -15.31
C THR A 28 -30.72 -21.76 -16.09
N ALA A 29 -30.77 -21.58 -17.41
CA ALA A 29 -29.59 -21.54 -18.26
C ALA A 29 -29.01 -20.11 -18.29
N TYR A 30 -27.81 -19.92 -17.76
CA TYR A 30 -27.08 -18.66 -17.83
C TYR A 30 -25.95 -18.74 -18.87
N PRO A 31 -25.95 -17.90 -19.92
CA PRO A 31 -24.89 -17.89 -20.92
C PRO A 31 -23.67 -17.13 -20.40
N ALA A 32 -22.59 -17.86 -20.07
CA ALA A 32 -21.30 -17.29 -19.71
C ALA A 32 -20.32 -17.40 -20.89
N SER A 33 -19.36 -16.48 -21.00
CA SER A 33 -18.34 -16.48 -22.04
C SER A 33 -17.00 -17.01 -21.55
N VAL A 34 -16.20 -17.59 -22.46
CA VAL A 34 -14.77 -17.88 -22.19
C VAL A 34 -14.01 -16.60 -21.82
N GLY A 35 -14.42 -15.46 -22.36
CA GLY A 35 -13.87 -14.14 -22.02
C GLY A 35 -14.08 -13.76 -20.54
N ASP A 36 -15.17 -14.19 -19.92
CA ASP A 36 -15.46 -13.90 -18.52
C ASP A 36 -14.50 -14.66 -17.60
N ILE A 37 -14.19 -15.92 -17.94
CA ILE A 37 -13.16 -16.73 -17.26
C ILE A 37 -11.82 -16.00 -17.33
N LEU A 38 -11.42 -15.51 -18.50
CA LEU A 38 -10.16 -14.79 -18.68
C LEU A 38 -10.12 -13.49 -17.89
N THR A 39 -11.24 -12.78 -17.80
CA THR A 39 -11.36 -11.54 -17.04
C THR A 39 -11.15 -11.80 -15.54
N LEU A 40 -11.85 -12.79 -14.98
CA LEU A 40 -11.67 -13.18 -13.57
C LEU A 40 -10.25 -13.68 -13.30
N ASN A 41 -9.70 -14.50 -14.20
CA ASN A 41 -8.34 -15.02 -14.06
C ASN A 41 -7.30 -13.89 -14.10
N THR A 42 -7.42 -12.94 -15.04
CA THR A 42 -6.56 -11.76 -15.13
C THR A 42 -6.62 -10.94 -13.85
N LEU A 43 -7.81 -10.74 -13.28
CA LEU A 43 -8.00 -10.04 -12.02
C LEU A 43 -7.32 -10.75 -10.85
N CYS A 44 -7.57 -12.06 -10.69
CA CYS A 44 -7.00 -12.87 -9.61
C CYS A 44 -5.47 -12.97 -9.69
N ILE A 45 -4.91 -13.22 -10.88
CA ILE A 45 -3.46 -13.28 -11.09
C ILE A 45 -2.83 -11.92 -10.80
N SER A 46 -3.38 -10.84 -11.35
CA SER A 46 -2.82 -9.49 -11.16
C SER A 46 -2.83 -9.09 -9.69
N GLN A 47 -3.91 -9.34 -8.96
CA GLN A 47 -3.99 -9.08 -7.52
C GLN A 47 -3.04 -9.98 -6.72
N SER A 48 -2.93 -11.26 -7.07
CA SER A 48 -2.02 -12.21 -6.41
C SER A 48 -0.57 -11.77 -6.51
N ILE A 49 -0.14 -11.29 -7.69
CA ILE A 49 1.20 -10.75 -7.91
C ILE A 49 1.43 -9.52 -7.03
N ILE A 50 0.48 -8.57 -7.02
CA ILE A 50 0.60 -7.34 -6.23
C ILE A 50 0.72 -7.65 -4.74
N PHE A 51 -0.18 -8.46 -4.19
CA PHE A 51 -0.13 -8.79 -2.76
C PHE A 51 1.07 -9.67 -2.43
N GLY A 52 1.46 -10.61 -3.30
CA GLY A 52 2.66 -11.42 -3.14
C GLY A 52 3.94 -10.59 -3.08
N VAL A 53 4.10 -9.61 -3.98
CA VAL A 53 5.24 -8.67 -3.94
C VAL A 53 5.23 -7.87 -2.63
N GLN A 54 4.08 -7.39 -2.19
CA GLN A 54 3.99 -6.67 -0.93
C GLN A 54 4.36 -7.54 0.27
N VAL A 55 3.87 -8.78 0.35
CA VAL A 55 4.25 -9.75 1.41
C VAL A 55 5.76 -9.98 1.43
N GLY A 56 6.37 -10.20 0.27
CA GLY A 56 7.81 -10.43 0.16
C GLY A 56 8.62 -9.23 0.63
N ILE A 57 8.29 -8.02 0.17
CA ILE A 57 9.05 -6.81 0.52
C ILE A 57 8.83 -6.44 1.99
N THR A 58 7.60 -6.46 2.50
CA THR A 58 7.35 -6.09 3.90
C THR A 58 7.90 -7.12 4.88
N GLY A 59 7.83 -8.41 4.55
CA GLY A 59 8.45 -9.49 5.33
C GLY A 59 9.97 -9.35 5.40
N LEU A 60 10.63 -9.20 4.24
CA LEU A 60 12.08 -9.02 4.18
C LEU A 60 12.52 -7.76 4.94
N LEU A 61 11.83 -6.64 4.74
CA LEU A 61 12.17 -5.38 5.40
C LEU A 61 11.94 -5.43 6.91
N ALA A 62 10.90 -6.13 7.37
CA ALA A 62 10.69 -6.35 8.81
C ALA A 62 11.87 -7.12 9.43
N VAL A 63 12.34 -8.18 8.77
CA VAL A 63 13.54 -8.93 9.21
C VAL A 63 14.78 -8.05 9.22
N ILE A 64 15.04 -7.30 8.14
CA ILE A 64 16.20 -6.40 8.04
C ILE A 64 16.15 -5.34 9.15
N LEU A 65 14.99 -4.75 9.43
CA LEU A 65 14.83 -3.75 10.49
C LEU A 65 15.10 -4.34 11.87
N MET A 66 14.63 -5.56 12.14
CA MET A 66 14.90 -6.26 13.39
C MET A 66 16.37 -6.66 13.56
N LEU A 67 17.13 -6.85 12.47
CA LEU A 67 18.54 -7.22 12.54
C LEU A 67 19.46 -5.99 12.58
N MET A 68 19.24 -5.01 11.70
CA MET A 68 20.17 -3.88 11.51
C MET A 68 19.94 -2.71 12.48
N THR A 69 18.76 -2.60 13.10
CA THR A 69 18.48 -1.45 13.98
C THR A 69 19.14 -1.63 15.35
N LYS A 70 19.99 -0.67 15.73
CA LYS A 70 20.63 -0.62 17.07
C LYS A 70 19.58 -0.48 18.19
N ARG A 71 19.83 -1.12 19.33
CA ARG A 71 18.89 -1.20 20.48
C ARG A 71 18.39 0.17 20.94
N ASP A 72 19.27 1.18 21.00
CA ASP A 72 18.92 2.55 21.40
C ASP A 72 17.95 3.26 20.43
N LYS A 73 17.97 2.87 19.16
CA LYS A 73 17.08 3.43 18.13
C LYS A 73 15.75 2.69 18.03
N ARG A 74 15.66 1.46 18.56
CA ARG A 74 14.42 0.65 18.58
C ARG A 74 13.34 1.22 19.47
N GLN A 75 13.70 2.05 20.46
CA GLN A 75 12.75 2.68 21.37
C GLN A 75 12.16 4.00 20.82
N SER A 76 12.57 4.43 19.63
CA SER A 76 11.98 5.63 19.01
C SER A 76 10.52 5.37 18.62
N ALA A 77 9.62 6.27 19.00
CA ALA A 77 8.21 6.19 18.62
C ALA A 77 8.00 6.08 17.10
N VAL A 78 8.84 6.75 16.29
CA VAL A 78 8.80 6.64 14.81
C VAL A 78 9.15 5.22 14.36
N PHE A 79 10.15 4.60 14.99
CA PHE A 79 10.55 3.24 14.66
C PHE A 79 9.44 2.24 15.01
N LEU A 80 8.83 2.36 16.21
CA LEU A 80 7.76 1.48 16.64
C LEU A 80 6.53 1.58 15.72
N LEU A 81 6.12 2.79 15.35
CA LEU A 81 5.00 3.01 14.42
C LEU A 81 5.28 2.41 13.04
N ASN A 82 6.48 2.58 12.50
CA ASN A 82 6.87 2.02 11.21
C ASN A 82 7.01 0.48 11.25
N ALA A 83 7.52 -0.08 12.34
CA ALA A 83 7.61 -1.53 12.51
C ALA A 83 6.21 -2.15 12.64
N ALA A 84 5.33 -1.51 13.42
CA ALA A 84 3.93 -1.92 13.55
C ALA A 84 3.17 -1.83 12.21
N SER A 85 3.38 -0.76 11.44
CA SER A 85 2.74 -0.62 10.13
C SER A 85 3.22 -1.69 9.15
N LEU A 86 4.52 -1.99 9.10
CA LEU A 86 5.06 -3.05 8.25
C LEU A 86 4.50 -4.44 8.61
N LEU A 87 4.42 -4.77 9.90
CA LEU A 87 3.83 -6.03 10.36
C LEU A 87 2.34 -6.10 10.03
N ALA A 88 1.60 -5.01 10.23
CA ALA A 88 0.19 -4.95 9.87
C ALA A 88 -0.03 -5.10 8.36
N ILE A 89 0.80 -4.47 7.52
CA ILE A 89 0.76 -4.61 6.05
C ILE A 89 1.07 -6.06 5.66
N PHE A 90 2.09 -6.67 6.25
CA PHE A 90 2.42 -8.08 6.01
C PHE A 90 1.22 -8.98 6.30
N THR A 91 0.64 -8.90 7.51
CA THR A 91 -0.52 -9.70 7.91
C THR A 91 -1.73 -9.45 6.99
N ARG A 92 -2.04 -8.18 6.71
CA ARG A 92 -3.16 -7.81 5.81
C ARG A 92 -2.98 -8.43 4.42
N ASN A 93 -1.78 -8.40 3.87
CA ASN A 93 -1.53 -8.92 2.53
C ASN A 93 -1.50 -10.46 2.49
N VAL A 94 -1.07 -11.13 3.56
CA VAL A 94 -1.24 -12.59 3.69
C VAL A 94 -2.72 -12.95 3.69
N LEU A 95 -3.54 -12.24 4.48
CA LEU A 95 -5.00 -12.45 4.48
C LEU A 95 -5.61 -12.16 3.10
N ALA A 96 -5.16 -11.12 2.40
CA ALA A 96 -5.61 -10.80 1.05
C ALA A 96 -5.26 -11.92 0.06
N CYS A 97 -4.06 -12.50 0.11
CA CYS A 97 -3.69 -13.66 -0.72
C CYS A 97 -4.60 -14.87 -0.44
N ILE A 98 -4.93 -15.13 0.83
CA ILE A 98 -5.86 -16.22 1.20
C ILE A 98 -7.27 -15.92 0.66
N ALA A 99 -7.71 -14.66 0.73
CA ALA A 99 -9.02 -14.24 0.26
C ALA A 99 -9.21 -14.44 -1.26
N LEU A 100 -8.14 -14.36 -2.06
CA LEU A 100 -8.20 -14.62 -3.51
C LEU A 100 -8.55 -16.07 -3.86
N ASN A 101 -8.42 -17.01 -2.93
CA ASN A 101 -8.84 -18.40 -3.12
C ASN A 101 -10.24 -18.69 -2.53
N SER A 102 -10.93 -17.67 -2.02
CA SER A 102 -12.23 -17.84 -1.38
C SER A 102 -13.39 -17.89 -2.38
N LEU A 103 -14.60 -18.14 -1.87
CA LEU A 103 -15.84 -18.19 -2.65
C LEU A 103 -16.14 -16.89 -3.42
N PHE A 104 -15.57 -15.75 -3.01
CA PHE A 104 -15.68 -14.47 -3.71
C PHE A 104 -15.04 -14.47 -5.09
N TYR A 105 -14.01 -15.30 -5.32
CA TYR A 105 -13.29 -15.38 -6.59
C TYR A 105 -13.50 -16.72 -7.30
N ASN A 106 -14.56 -17.44 -6.90
CA ASN A 106 -14.98 -18.63 -7.63
C ASN A 106 -15.77 -18.21 -8.87
N PHE A 107 -15.40 -18.75 -10.04
CA PHE A 107 -16.03 -18.38 -11.31
C PHE A 107 -17.55 -18.54 -11.32
N TYR A 108 -18.08 -19.63 -10.76
CA TYR A 108 -19.53 -19.86 -10.70
C TYR A 108 -20.24 -18.79 -9.86
N ASN A 109 -19.73 -18.49 -8.66
CA ASN A 109 -20.35 -17.51 -7.78
C ASN A 109 -20.21 -16.07 -8.32
N TRP A 110 -19.08 -15.78 -8.97
CA TRP A 110 -18.80 -14.48 -9.57
C TRP A 110 -19.75 -14.18 -10.73
N GLU A 111 -19.92 -15.13 -11.66
CA GLU A 111 -20.80 -14.95 -12.82
C GLU A 111 -22.28 -14.88 -12.40
N LEU A 112 -22.73 -15.85 -11.60
CA LEU A 112 -24.14 -15.95 -11.23
C LEU A 112 -24.53 -15.01 -10.08
N HIS A 113 -23.58 -14.29 -9.48
CA HIS A 113 -23.78 -13.45 -8.31
C HIS A 113 -24.55 -14.19 -7.19
N TYR A 114 -24.20 -15.45 -6.98
CA TYR A 114 -24.88 -16.34 -6.04
C TYR A 114 -23.91 -16.80 -4.96
N TYR A 115 -24.15 -16.38 -3.71
CA TYR A 115 -23.32 -16.71 -2.56
C TYR A 115 -24.12 -17.51 -1.51
N PRO A 116 -24.13 -18.86 -1.58
CA PRO A 116 -24.90 -19.65 -0.65
C PRO A 116 -24.34 -19.54 0.78
N VAL A 117 -25.23 -19.33 1.75
CA VAL A 117 -24.90 -19.33 3.17
C VAL A 117 -24.24 -20.67 3.52
N SER A 118 -22.94 -20.61 3.75
CA SER A 118 -22.10 -21.77 4.01
C SER A 118 -20.98 -21.39 4.96
N PRO A 119 -20.43 -22.35 5.74
CA PRO A 119 -19.29 -22.08 6.61
C PRO A 119 -18.08 -21.52 5.87
N ALA A 120 -17.93 -21.88 4.59
CA ALA A 120 -16.88 -21.37 3.72
C ALA A 120 -17.11 -19.88 3.37
N LEU A 121 -18.35 -19.46 3.14
CA LEU A 121 -18.70 -18.07 2.85
C LEU A 121 -18.48 -17.20 4.09
N THR A 122 -18.96 -17.62 5.26
CA THR A 122 -18.74 -16.90 6.52
C THR A 122 -17.25 -16.71 6.80
N ARG A 123 -16.44 -17.75 6.63
CA ARG A 123 -14.98 -17.64 6.78
C ARG A 123 -14.37 -16.65 5.79
N ALA A 124 -14.83 -16.65 4.54
CA ALA A 124 -14.36 -15.71 3.54
C ALA A 124 -14.71 -14.27 3.93
N MET A 125 -15.94 -14.04 4.41
CA MET A 125 -16.41 -12.74 4.90
C MET A 125 -15.54 -12.25 6.07
N ASP A 126 -15.31 -13.10 7.07
CA ASP A 126 -14.50 -12.76 8.25
C ASP A 126 -13.05 -12.37 7.87
N ILE A 127 -12.44 -13.13 6.95
CA ILE A 127 -11.07 -12.85 6.47
C ILE A 127 -11.02 -11.49 5.76
N ASN A 128 -11.96 -11.22 4.84
CA ASN A 128 -12.00 -9.97 4.11
C ASN A 128 -12.32 -8.77 5.02
N ALA A 129 -13.25 -8.93 5.97
CA ALA A 129 -13.56 -7.90 6.95
C ALA A 129 -12.35 -7.59 7.84
N THR A 130 -11.63 -8.62 8.29
CA THR A 130 -10.38 -8.46 9.06
C THR A 130 -9.32 -7.72 8.25
N ALA A 131 -9.17 -8.03 6.96
CA ALA A 131 -8.23 -7.34 6.07
C ALA A 131 -8.57 -5.85 5.90
N GLU A 132 -9.86 -5.49 5.83
CA GLU A 132 -10.31 -4.09 5.77
C GLU A 132 -10.05 -3.33 7.07
N VAL A 133 -10.33 -3.96 8.23
CA VAL A 133 -10.05 -3.37 9.55
C VAL A 133 -8.54 -3.13 9.72
N LEU A 134 -7.70 -4.10 9.35
CA LEU A 134 -6.25 -3.90 9.33
C LEU A 134 -5.85 -2.76 8.39
N GLY A 135 -6.54 -2.59 7.26
CA GLY A 135 -6.35 -1.46 6.35
C GLY A 135 -6.51 -0.09 7.02
N ILE A 136 -7.49 0.07 7.91
CA ILE A 136 -7.67 1.30 8.71
C ILE A 136 -6.47 1.48 9.65
N ILE A 137 -6.11 0.44 10.39
CA ILE A 137 -5.01 0.47 11.37
C ILE A 137 -3.69 0.85 10.68
N ILE A 138 -3.40 0.26 9.52
CA ILE A 138 -2.21 0.57 8.71
C ILE A 138 -2.16 2.06 8.37
N ASN A 139 -3.27 2.63 7.87
CA ASN A 139 -3.33 4.04 7.51
C ASN A 139 -3.15 4.94 8.73
N ALA A 140 -3.78 4.59 9.86
CA ALA A 140 -3.60 5.33 11.11
C ALA A 140 -2.14 5.34 11.58
N LEU A 141 -1.45 4.19 11.51
CA LEU A 141 -0.03 4.07 11.87
C LEU A 141 0.88 4.88 10.94
N ILE A 142 0.63 4.82 9.63
CA ILE A 142 1.40 5.58 8.62
C ILE A 142 1.21 7.08 8.84
N TYR A 143 -0.02 7.57 8.93
CA TYR A 143 -0.27 9.00 9.13
C TYR A 143 0.27 9.50 10.47
N SER A 144 0.13 8.71 11.55
CA SER A 144 0.72 9.03 12.84
C SER A 144 2.24 9.14 12.76
N SER A 145 2.90 8.22 12.05
CA SER A 145 4.34 8.25 11.80
C SER A 145 4.75 9.50 11.03
N LEU A 146 4.03 9.85 9.96
CA LEU A 146 4.30 11.03 9.13
C LEU A 146 4.16 12.35 9.91
N VAL A 147 3.09 12.50 10.71
CA VAL A 147 2.88 13.69 11.57
C VAL A 147 4.00 13.82 12.61
N LEU A 148 4.40 12.71 13.23
CA LEU A 148 5.50 12.70 14.19
C LEU A 148 6.83 13.11 13.54
N GLN A 149 7.10 12.62 12.32
CA GLN A 149 8.30 12.99 11.57
C GLN A 149 8.30 14.47 11.19
N ILE A 150 7.17 15.04 10.76
CA ILE A 150 7.05 16.48 10.51
C ILE A 150 7.38 17.28 11.77
N ARG A 151 6.85 16.88 12.93
CA ARG A 151 7.13 17.54 14.21
C ARG A 151 8.63 17.54 14.53
N ILE A 152 9.31 16.42 14.27
CA ILE A 152 10.74 16.27 14.51
C ILE A 152 11.56 17.13 13.54
N VAL A 153 11.24 17.10 12.24
CA VAL A 153 11.97 17.86 11.20
C VAL A 153 11.78 19.36 11.35
N CYS A 154 10.61 19.79 11.80
CA CYS A 154 10.29 21.19 12.03
C CYS A 154 10.77 21.74 13.39
N CYS A 155 11.62 21.02 14.13
CA CYS A 155 12.08 21.45 15.44
C CYS A 155 12.89 22.77 15.43
N THR A 156 13.50 23.11 14.29
CA THR A 156 14.32 24.33 14.08
C THR A 156 13.50 25.57 13.72
N LEU A 157 12.18 25.43 13.52
CA LEU A 157 11.29 26.56 13.23
C LEU A 157 10.87 27.31 14.49
N THR A 158 10.34 28.52 14.30
CA THR A 158 9.63 29.25 15.34
C THR A 158 8.46 28.41 15.88
N HIS A 159 8.16 28.56 17.16
CA HIS A 159 7.15 27.78 17.85
C HIS A 159 5.78 27.85 17.14
N THR A 160 5.36 29.04 16.72
CA THR A 160 4.10 29.28 16.01
C THR A 160 4.06 28.59 14.65
N ALA A 161 5.11 28.72 13.84
CA ALA A 161 5.17 28.07 12.53
C ALA A 161 5.18 26.54 12.64
N LYS A 162 5.91 26.00 13.64
CA LYS A 162 5.94 24.57 13.94
C LYS A 162 4.55 24.04 14.32
N ILE A 163 3.84 24.72 15.22
CA ILE A 163 2.49 24.33 15.61
C ILE A 163 1.54 24.40 14.42
N GLY A 164 1.57 25.50 13.65
CA GLY A 164 0.74 25.66 12.46
C GLY A 164 0.91 24.51 11.47
N ILE A 165 2.16 24.15 11.13
CA ILE A 165 2.45 23.05 10.21
C ILE A 165 1.96 21.71 10.77
N VAL A 166 2.18 21.44 12.07
CA VAL A 166 1.74 20.19 12.70
C VAL A 166 0.22 20.09 12.74
N VAL A 167 -0.49 21.17 13.04
CA VAL A 167 -1.97 21.21 13.06
C VAL A 167 -2.53 20.97 11.67
N VAL A 168 -2.03 21.67 10.64
CA VAL A 168 -2.47 21.46 9.26
C VAL A 168 -2.18 20.02 8.82
N SER A 169 -1.01 19.48 9.17
CA SER A 169 -0.66 18.09 8.86
C SER A 169 -1.57 17.08 9.57
N ALA A 170 -1.94 17.34 10.82
CA ALA A 170 -2.89 16.52 11.55
C ALA A 170 -4.28 16.57 10.90
N ILE A 171 -4.75 17.75 10.48
CA ILE A 171 -6.04 17.89 9.77
C ILE A 171 -6.02 17.05 8.49
N VAL A 172 -4.99 17.16 7.65
CA VAL A 172 -4.86 16.37 6.41
C VAL A 172 -4.86 14.86 6.70
N ALA A 173 -4.11 14.42 7.72
CA ALA A 173 -4.10 13.03 8.16
C ALA A 173 -5.48 12.54 8.62
N PHE A 174 -6.17 13.33 9.45
CA PHE A 174 -7.50 12.98 9.94
C PHE A 174 -8.52 12.93 8.79
N THR A 175 -8.51 13.88 7.87
CA THR A 175 -9.41 13.86 6.71
C THR A 175 -9.20 12.60 5.87
N ALA A 176 -7.95 12.24 5.57
CA ALA A 176 -7.65 11.02 4.81
C ALA A 176 -8.06 9.75 5.57
N LEU A 177 -7.82 9.70 6.89
CA LEU A 177 -8.20 8.57 7.72
C LEU A 177 -9.72 8.40 7.83
N THR A 178 -10.48 9.50 7.97
CA THR A 178 -11.94 9.47 8.02
C THR A 178 -12.54 8.93 6.73
N ILE A 179 -12.03 9.34 5.56
CA ILE A 179 -12.49 8.81 4.28
C ILE A 179 -12.13 7.33 4.15
N ARG A 180 -10.94 6.91 4.60
CA ARG A 180 -10.55 5.48 4.60
C ARG A 180 -11.43 4.65 5.51
N PHE A 181 -11.81 5.19 6.66
CA PHE A 181 -12.73 4.55 7.60
C PHE A 181 -14.12 4.39 6.99
N ALA A 182 -14.67 5.45 6.39
CA ALA A 182 -15.94 5.39 5.67
C ALA A 182 -15.90 4.34 4.55
N LEU A 183 -14.84 4.30 3.75
CA LEU A 183 -14.66 3.29 2.71
C LEU A 183 -14.65 1.86 3.28
N ALA A 184 -13.94 1.63 4.38
CA ALA A 184 -13.87 0.31 5.01
C ALA A 184 -15.26 -0.15 5.50
N VAL A 185 -16.01 0.74 6.17
CA VAL A 185 -17.37 0.43 6.64
C VAL A 185 -18.28 0.08 5.47
N LEU A 186 -18.32 0.93 4.44
CA LEU A 186 -19.15 0.70 3.27
C LEU A 186 -18.76 -0.57 2.51
N ASN A 187 -17.46 -0.87 2.41
CA ASN A 187 -16.99 -2.09 1.78
C ASN A 187 -17.39 -3.34 2.59
N ILE A 188 -17.28 -3.28 3.92
CA ILE A 188 -17.71 -4.38 4.80
C ILE A 188 -19.23 -4.57 4.70
N GLU A 189 -20.00 -3.50 4.76
CA GLU A 189 -21.47 -3.55 4.75
C GLU A 189 -22.02 -4.03 3.40
N TYR A 190 -21.58 -3.44 2.28
CA TYR A 190 -22.20 -3.68 0.97
C TYR A 190 -21.49 -4.75 0.14
N ASN A 191 -20.16 -4.84 0.21
CA ASN A 191 -19.39 -5.73 -0.65
C ASN A 191 -19.06 -7.08 0.01
N ILE A 192 -19.00 -7.12 1.35
CA ILE A 192 -18.64 -8.34 2.08
C ILE A 192 -19.89 -9.02 2.64
N PHE A 193 -20.64 -8.34 3.53
CA PHE A 193 -21.84 -8.92 4.16
C PHE A 193 -23.11 -8.74 3.33
N GLY A 194 -23.19 -7.66 2.54
CA GLY A 194 -24.33 -7.34 1.70
C GLY A 194 -24.26 -7.87 0.27
N ILE A 195 -23.37 -8.82 -0.03
CA ILE A 195 -23.08 -9.20 -1.42
C ILE A 195 -24.31 -9.67 -2.22
N ASP A 196 -25.29 -10.31 -1.57
CA ASP A 196 -26.53 -10.78 -2.20
C ASP A 196 -27.68 -9.76 -2.13
N SER A 197 -27.58 -8.74 -1.28
CA SER A 197 -28.68 -7.82 -0.95
C SER A 197 -28.42 -6.36 -1.32
N ALA A 198 -27.18 -6.03 -1.68
CA ALA A 198 -26.77 -4.67 -2.00
C ALA A 198 -27.34 -4.21 -3.35
N THR A 199 -27.84 -2.97 -3.37
CA THR A 199 -28.41 -2.36 -4.58
C THR A 199 -27.32 -1.79 -5.48
N ALA A 200 -27.60 -1.69 -6.79
CA ALA A 200 -26.68 -1.07 -7.75
C ALA A 200 -26.25 0.36 -7.33
N GLN A 201 -27.15 1.13 -6.70
CA GLN A 201 -26.83 2.46 -6.16
C GLN A 201 -25.79 2.43 -5.03
N GLN A 202 -25.84 1.40 -4.16
CA GLN A 202 -24.87 1.22 -3.07
C GLN A 202 -23.49 0.86 -3.62
N PHE A 203 -23.42 0.00 -4.64
CA PHE A 203 -22.15 -0.30 -5.33
C PHE A 203 -21.58 0.91 -6.06
N GLN A 204 -22.42 1.75 -6.67
CA GLN A 204 -21.97 3.02 -7.25
C GLN A 204 -21.39 3.95 -6.19
N LEU A 205 -22.08 4.12 -5.05
CA LEU A 205 -21.60 4.91 -3.93
C LEU A 205 -20.27 4.39 -3.40
N LEU A 206 -20.13 3.07 -3.22
CA LEU A 206 -18.86 2.43 -2.84
C LEU A 206 -17.75 2.78 -3.83
N GLY A 207 -18.02 2.69 -5.14
CA GLY A 207 -17.08 3.05 -6.20
C GLY A 207 -16.65 4.53 -6.16
N HIS A 208 -17.57 5.45 -5.89
CA HIS A 208 -17.26 6.88 -5.72
C HIS A 208 -16.39 7.13 -4.50
N VAL A 209 -16.71 6.51 -3.36
CA VAL A 209 -15.92 6.64 -2.13
C VAL A 209 -14.54 6.00 -2.29
N ALA A 210 -14.42 4.87 -2.99
CA ALA A 210 -13.13 4.25 -3.30
C ALA A 210 -12.24 5.18 -4.14
N LYS A 211 -12.80 5.81 -5.18
CA LYS A 211 -12.07 6.81 -5.99
C LYS A 211 -11.64 8.00 -5.15
N ALA A 212 -12.53 8.54 -4.32
CA ALA A 212 -12.20 9.64 -3.41
C ALA A 212 -11.08 9.29 -2.43
N ASN A 213 -11.13 8.08 -1.85
CA ASN A 213 -10.08 7.55 -0.97
C ASN A 213 -8.72 7.46 -1.67
N ASN A 214 -8.68 7.00 -2.93
CA ASN A 214 -7.43 6.90 -3.67
C ASN A 214 -6.82 8.29 -3.92
N VAL A 215 -7.64 9.26 -4.34
CA VAL A 215 -7.19 10.63 -4.58
C VAL A 215 -6.70 11.28 -3.29
N ILE A 216 -7.49 11.24 -2.20
CA ILE A 216 -7.10 11.87 -0.93
C ILE A 216 -5.84 11.24 -0.33
N THR A 217 -5.65 9.93 -0.48
CA THR A 217 -4.45 9.22 0.00
C THR A 217 -3.20 9.71 -0.73
N VAL A 218 -3.28 9.85 -2.06
CA VAL A 218 -2.18 10.34 -2.88
C VAL A 218 -1.87 11.80 -2.56
N VAL A 219 -2.90 12.65 -2.45
CA VAL A 219 -2.75 14.07 -2.08
C VAL A 219 -2.14 14.22 -0.69
N ALA A 220 -2.59 13.43 0.29
CA ALA A 220 -2.04 13.45 1.64
C ALA A 220 -0.55 13.07 1.62
N ILE A 221 -0.18 11.97 0.97
CA ILE A 221 1.22 11.53 0.88
C ILE A 221 2.09 12.56 0.17
N ALA A 222 1.59 13.16 -0.92
CA ALA A 222 2.28 14.25 -1.63
C ALA A 222 2.47 15.47 -0.73
N PHE A 223 1.45 15.85 0.05
CA PHE A 223 1.52 16.93 1.03
C PHE A 223 2.59 16.68 2.10
N PHE A 224 2.58 15.49 2.74
CA PHE A 224 3.58 15.12 3.75
C PHE A 224 5.00 15.11 3.15
N SER A 225 5.16 14.55 1.95
CA SER A 225 6.44 14.49 1.26
C SER A 225 6.95 15.88 0.88
N ALA A 226 6.08 16.77 0.40
CA ALA A 226 6.45 18.14 0.03
C ALA A 226 6.99 18.93 1.24
N ILE A 227 6.33 18.85 2.39
CA ILE A 227 6.81 19.49 3.63
C ILE A 227 8.21 18.98 3.98
N PHE A 228 8.39 17.67 3.92
CA PHE A 228 9.65 17.02 4.26
C PHE A 228 10.79 17.44 3.31
N VAL A 229 10.54 17.39 2.00
CA VAL A 229 11.49 17.79 0.94
C VAL A 229 11.86 19.27 1.08
N VAL A 230 10.89 20.17 1.23
CA VAL A 230 11.13 21.62 1.37
C VAL A 230 11.97 21.93 2.60
N LYS A 231 11.63 21.33 3.75
CA LYS A 231 12.39 21.56 5.00
C LYS A 231 13.82 21.07 4.90
N LEU A 232 14.00 19.90 4.31
CA LEU A 232 15.30 19.28 4.19
C LEU A 232 16.17 20.00 3.15
N ALA A 233 15.58 20.48 2.05
CA ALA A 233 16.25 21.36 1.08
C ALA A 233 16.76 22.64 1.77
N PHE A 234 15.93 23.29 2.58
CA PHE A 234 16.34 24.48 3.32
C PHE A 234 17.48 24.17 4.30
N ALA A 235 17.41 23.05 5.01
CA ALA A 235 18.45 22.62 5.94
C ALA A 235 19.79 22.33 5.22
N ILE A 236 19.74 21.69 4.04
CA ILE A 236 20.92 21.46 3.20
C ILE A 236 21.50 22.79 2.70
N HIS A 237 20.64 23.71 2.25
CA HIS A 237 21.08 25.03 1.78
C HIS A 237 21.78 25.82 2.89
N MET A 238 21.23 25.83 4.11
CA MET A 238 21.86 26.45 5.28
C MET A 238 23.20 25.80 5.63
N ARG A 239 23.30 24.46 5.60
CA ARG A 239 24.57 23.75 5.81
C ARG A 239 25.63 24.09 4.76
N ARG A 240 25.23 24.22 3.48
CA ARG A 240 26.14 24.64 2.40
C ARG A 240 26.66 26.06 2.63
N LYS A 241 25.82 26.98 3.13
CA LYS A 241 26.22 28.34 3.51
C LYS A 241 27.28 28.33 4.65
N LEU A 242 27.24 27.32 5.51
CA LEU A 242 28.21 27.10 6.59
C LEU A 242 29.46 26.29 6.15
N ASN A 243 29.72 26.18 4.84
CA ASN A 243 30.86 25.44 4.25
C ASN A 243 30.94 23.93 4.60
N MET A 244 29.85 23.32 5.10
CA MET A 244 29.78 21.87 5.34
C MET A 244 29.40 21.12 4.04
N LYS A 245 30.35 20.96 3.11
CA LYS A 245 30.11 20.42 1.76
C LYS A 245 30.06 18.89 1.63
N GLN A 246 30.24 18.12 2.71
CA GLN A 246 30.25 16.65 2.65
C GLN A 246 28.86 16.05 2.37
N PHE A 247 28.84 14.92 1.64
CA PHE A 247 27.63 14.16 1.31
C PHE A 247 27.11 13.44 2.56
N GLY A 248 26.35 14.17 3.38
CA GLY A 248 25.92 13.68 4.69
C GLY A 248 24.59 12.92 4.65
N PRO A 249 24.23 12.27 5.77
CA PRO A 249 22.95 11.56 5.97
C PRO A 249 21.70 12.38 5.59
N MET A 250 21.79 13.71 5.68
CA MET A 250 20.71 14.64 5.33
C MET A 250 20.37 14.64 3.83
N GLN A 251 21.34 14.39 2.95
CA GLN A 251 21.12 14.30 1.50
C GLN A 251 20.48 12.97 1.11
N ILE A 252 20.84 11.87 1.78
CA ILE A 252 20.19 10.57 1.61
C ILE A 252 18.70 10.65 1.92
N ILE A 253 18.36 11.23 3.07
CA ILE A 253 16.96 11.41 3.50
C ILE A 253 16.20 12.31 2.51
N PHE A 254 16.87 13.26 1.85
CA PHE A 254 16.28 14.12 0.82
C PHE A 254 15.95 13.37 -0.45
N VAL A 255 16.88 12.55 -0.95
CA VAL A 255 16.63 11.70 -2.13
C VAL A 255 15.47 10.74 -1.85
N MET A 256 15.46 10.11 -0.67
CA MET A 256 14.36 9.23 -0.25
C MET A 256 13.03 10.00 -0.15
N GLY A 257 13.04 11.23 0.37
CA GLY A 257 11.86 12.10 0.43
C GLY A 257 11.31 12.51 -0.94
N CYS A 258 12.18 12.73 -1.92
CA CYS A 258 11.76 12.96 -3.31
C CYS A 258 11.14 11.68 -3.91
N GLN A 259 11.75 10.52 -3.70
CA GLN A 259 11.22 9.25 -4.19
C GLN A 259 9.86 8.90 -3.55
N THR A 260 9.66 9.16 -2.25
CA THR A 260 8.36 9.00 -1.58
C THR A 260 7.29 9.96 -2.10
N MET A 261 7.66 11.00 -2.84
CA MET A 261 6.70 11.90 -3.52
C MET A 261 6.34 11.38 -4.91
N PHE A 262 7.34 11.05 -5.73
CA PHE A 262 7.12 10.71 -7.14
C PHE A 262 6.63 9.28 -7.36
N VAL A 263 7.16 8.31 -6.61
CA VAL A 263 6.82 6.89 -6.81
C VAL A 263 5.33 6.62 -6.51
N PRO A 264 4.74 7.10 -5.41
CA PRO A 264 3.30 6.99 -5.19
C PRO A 264 2.44 7.62 -6.29
N LEU A 265 2.87 8.76 -6.84
CA LEU A 265 2.15 9.45 -7.91
C LEU A 265 2.14 8.62 -9.19
N ILE A 266 3.24 7.93 -9.51
CA ILE A 266 3.30 7.00 -10.64
C ILE A 266 2.30 5.87 -10.45
N PHE A 267 2.25 5.23 -9.27
CA PHE A 267 1.28 4.16 -9.01
C PHE A 267 -0.18 4.63 -9.07
N ALA A 268 -0.44 5.85 -8.58
CA ALA A 268 -1.76 6.46 -8.69
C ALA A 268 -2.19 6.68 -10.14
N VAL A 269 -1.29 7.18 -10.99
CA VAL A 269 -1.55 7.38 -12.43
C VAL A 269 -1.75 6.04 -13.13
N VAL A 270 -0.89 5.06 -12.87
CA VAL A 270 -1.00 3.72 -13.46
C VAL A 270 -2.33 3.06 -13.09
N SER A 271 -2.81 3.26 -11.86
CA SER A 271 -4.10 2.72 -11.41
C SER A 271 -5.30 3.23 -12.22
N TYR A 272 -5.21 4.36 -12.91
CA TYR A 272 -6.29 4.83 -13.79
C TYR A 272 -6.37 4.04 -15.11
N TYR A 273 -5.27 3.43 -15.54
CA TYR A 273 -5.19 2.67 -16.79
C TYR A 273 -5.38 1.17 -16.60
N THR A 274 -5.50 0.71 -15.36
CA THR A 274 -5.67 -0.72 -15.04
C THR A 274 -7.13 -1.12 -14.96
N VAL A 275 -7.39 -2.41 -15.23
CA VAL A 275 -8.73 -3.00 -15.14
C VAL A 275 -9.36 -2.72 -13.78
N LEU A 276 -10.63 -2.33 -13.80
CA LEU A 276 -11.45 -2.09 -12.61
C LEU A 276 -11.37 -3.32 -11.68
N GLY A 277 -11.06 -3.09 -10.41
CA GLY A 277 -10.90 -4.14 -9.40
C GLY A 277 -9.45 -4.47 -9.05
N ILE A 278 -8.47 -4.13 -9.89
CA ILE A 278 -7.06 -4.32 -9.54
C ILE A 278 -6.62 -3.29 -8.48
N GLN A 279 -6.16 -3.76 -7.32
CA GLN A 279 -5.81 -2.90 -6.17
C GLN A 279 -4.37 -2.36 -6.22
N ILE A 280 -3.92 -1.79 -7.35
CA ILE A 280 -2.57 -1.20 -7.46
C ILE A 280 -2.36 -0.05 -6.47
N ASN A 281 -3.42 0.70 -6.15
CA ASN A 281 -3.34 1.78 -5.16
C ASN A 281 -2.92 1.33 -3.76
N SER A 282 -3.02 0.03 -3.44
CA SER A 282 -2.49 -0.50 -2.18
C SER A 282 -0.96 -0.41 -2.08
N LEU A 283 -0.24 -0.30 -3.21
CA LEU A 283 1.21 -0.11 -3.24
C LEU A 283 1.64 1.26 -2.73
N VAL A 284 0.78 2.28 -2.87
CA VAL A 284 1.06 3.65 -2.45
C VAL A 284 1.42 3.74 -0.95
N PRO A 285 0.54 3.32 -0.02
CA PRO A 285 0.88 3.32 1.40
C PRO A 285 2.00 2.33 1.75
N THR A 286 2.11 1.20 1.04
CA THR A 286 3.18 0.21 1.27
C THR A 286 4.56 0.79 0.95
N VAL A 287 4.72 1.49 -0.17
CA VAL A 287 5.97 2.16 -0.57
C VAL A 287 6.38 3.21 0.45
N VAL A 288 5.42 4.01 0.94
CA VAL A 288 5.70 4.99 2.01
C VAL A 288 6.17 4.30 3.28
N ALA A 289 5.49 3.24 3.72
CA ALA A 289 5.87 2.47 4.90
C ALA A 289 7.26 1.83 4.79
N ILE A 290 7.72 1.52 3.56
CA ILE A 290 9.03 0.93 3.28
C ILE A 290 10.15 1.98 3.23
N PHE A 291 9.94 3.10 2.54
CA PHE A 291 10.97 4.11 2.35
C PHE A 291 11.34 4.84 3.64
N LEU A 292 10.40 4.99 4.56
CA LEU A 292 10.62 5.58 5.88
C LEU A 292 11.75 4.88 6.67
N PRO A 293 11.66 3.58 7.01
CA PRO A 293 12.72 2.87 7.71
C PRO A 293 14.01 2.71 6.88
N LEU A 294 13.91 2.50 5.57
CA LEU A 294 15.09 2.41 4.70
C LEU A 294 15.94 3.68 4.74
N SER A 295 15.29 4.85 4.69
CA SER A 295 15.99 6.14 4.77
C SER A 295 16.78 6.29 6.08
N GLY A 296 16.21 5.84 7.19
CA GLY A 296 16.85 5.85 8.51
C GLY A 296 18.02 4.89 8.60
N MET A 297 17.88 3.67 8.06
CA MET A 297 18.95 2.68 8.04
C MET A 297 20.14 3.16 7.20
N TRP A 298 19.89 3.65 5.99
CA TRP A 298 20.95 4.15 5.10
C TRP A 298 21.69 5.35 5.71
N ALA A 299 20.94 6.31 6.29
CA ALA A 299 21.51 7.43 7.03
C ALA A 299 22.43 6.96 8.19
N SER A 300 22.01 5.92 8.91
CA SER A 300 22.78 5.37 10.04
C SER A 300 24.05 4.64 9.60
N ALA A 301 23.99 3.88 8.50
CA ALA A 301 25.13 3.15 7.95
C ALA A 301 26.23 4.11 7.46
N GLN A 302 25.84 5.19 6.76
CA GLN A 302 26.79 6.20 6.30
C GLN A 302 27.48 6.92 7.47
N THR A 303 26.72 7.24 8.52
CA THR A 303 27.28 7.87 9.74
C THR A 303 28.26 6.93 10.46
N ALA A 304 28.02 5.62 10.42
CA ALA A 304 28.94 4.63 11.00
C ALA A 304 30.24 4.55 10.19
N ASN A 305 30.16 4.51 8.86
CA ASN A 305 31.32 4.52 7.97
C ASN A 305 32.18 5.78 8.13
N GLU A 306 31.55 6.96 8.21
CA GLU A 306 32.28 8.22 8.46
C GLU A 306 33.07 8.21 9.77
N LYS A 307 32.52 7.59 10.84
CA LYS A 307 33.21 7.45 12.13
C LYS A 307 34.40 6.51 12.05
N LEU A 308 34.27 5.39 11.33
CA LEU A 308 35.36 4.41 11.14
C LEU A 308 36.53 5.04 10.37
N VAL A 309 36.26 5.68 9.24
CA VAL A 309 37.30 6.37 8.44
C VAL A 309 38.00 7.46 9.25
N ARG A 310 37.25 8.25 10.04
CA ARG A 310 37.86 9.24 10.95
C ARG A 310 38.73 8.59 12.03
N SER A 311 38.32 7.45 12.58
CA SER A 311 39.12 6.72 13.58
C SER A 311 40.45 6.23 12.99
N GLU A 312 40.43 5.60 11.81
CA GLU A 312 41.65 5.14 11.12
C GLU A 312 42.60 6.29 10.76
N SER A 313 42.06 7.44 10.31
CA SER A 313 42.87 8.63 10.03
C SER A 313 43.54 9.23 11.27
N ARG A 314 42.97 9.02 12.46
CA ARG A 314 43.55 9.46 13.74
C ARG A 314 44.73 8.59 14.14
N PHE A 315 44.68 7.28 13.85
CA PHE A 315 45.79 6.37 14.10
C PHE A 315 46.96 6.60 13.14
N HIS A 316 46.71 6.99 11.88
CA HIS A 316 47.79 7.34 10.93
C HIS A 316 48.50 8.67 11.22
N ARG A 317 47.91 9.57 12.02
CA ARG A 317 48.57 10.82 12.48
C ARG A 317 49.35 10.66 13.80
N ALA A 318 49.30 9.48 14.40
CA ALA A 318 50.03 9.17 15.64
C ALA A 318 51.25 8.29 15.32
N VAL A 319 52.11 8.75 14.43
CA VAL A 319 53.49 8.27 14.32
C VAL A 319 54.37 9.52 14.29
N PRO A 320 55.27 9.71 15.27
CA PRO A 320 56.10 10.92 15.40
C PRO A 320 57.07 11.12 14.23
#